data_AF-A0A956FNN6-F1
#
_entry.id   AF-A0A956FNN6-F1
#
_cell.length_a   1.000
_cell.length_b   1.000
_cell.length_c   1.000
_cell.angle_alpha   90.00
_cell.angle_beta   90.00
_cell.angle_gamma   90.00
#
_symmetry.space_group_name_H-M   'P 1'
#
loop_
_entity.id
_entity.type
_entity.pdbx_description
1 polymer ?
#
loop_
_entity_poly.entity_id
_entity_poly.type
_entity_poly.pdbx_seq_one_letter_code
_entity_poly.pdbx_strand_id
1 'polypeptide(L)'
;MKLFSQPKSTLLACLLGGISAFALGCVITVGESTDAGTEEKCGDLLTHSFEDAGVCYCEVGYDWCNPNDPDDYDCCKVSPKLPDGCDQANNVVVDNECFCEAGYTWCNPDNADDYSCCKSNQGEGSTGTDAGTGTESDSSSGGTTDAETGDLMCDSEYEAPPDSCDPNSELAYCTTLTEMCVGESEYFTCDTNGSWVPADGDPDCQFIGDDFSYGCVWNGDVIEQVCGQGPGTPCSNNDPDSCVDTDELNYCLHSKLTAVSCLTLCTETGVEGVTYDFGSCGEQEGEFKCLCCDFDDPNCGTDSGSTGGSTTGG
;
A
#
# COMPACT_ATOMS: atom_id res chain seq x y z
N MET A 1 34.07 10.44 49.79
CA MET A 1 35.53 10.48 50.02
C MET A 1 36.22 9.73 48.89
N LYS A 2 37.42 10.17 48.48
CA LYS A 2 38.49 9.49 47.68
C LYS A 2 38.08 8.26 46.84
N LEU A 3 38.12 8.31 45.50
CA LEU A 3 39.30 8.22 44.60
C LEU A 3 39.99 6.83 44.57
N PHE A 4 40.67 6.55 43.45
CA PHE A 4 41.38 5.32 43.03
C PHE A 4 40.52 4.26 42.31
N SER A 5 40.96 3.63 41.21
CA SER A 5 42.06 3.98 40.28
C SER A 5 41.89 3.24 38.95
N GLN A 6 42.10 3.90 37.81
CA GLN A 6 42.40 3.19 36.56
C GLN A 6 43.85 2.65 36.57
N PRO A 7 44.11 1.51 35.90
CA PRO A 7 45.42 1.19 35.36
C PRO A 7 45.47 1.50 33.84
N LYS A 8 46.40 2.38 33.45
CA LYS A 8 46.92 2.46 32.06
C LYS A 8 48.20 1.63 31.98
N SER A 9 48.35 0.74 31.00
CA SER A 9 49.64 0.37 30.36
C SER A 9 49.41 -0.64 29.22
N THR A 10 49.29 -0.21 27.97
CA THR A 10 50.32 -0.18 26.88
C THR A 10 50.76 -1.49 26.21
N LEU A 11 50.68 -1.44 24.86
CA LEU A 11 51.61 -1.96 23.83
C LEU A 11 51.56 -3.41 23.32
N LEU A 12 51.70 -3.48 21.98
CA LEU A 12 52.08 -4.60 21.09
C LEU A 12 51.07 -5.77 20.97
N ALA A 13 50.66 -6.22 19.77
CA ALA A 13 51.47 -6.40 18.57
C ALA A 13 50.64 -6.33 17.27
N CYS A 14 51.32 -6.15 16.13
CA CYS A 14 50.73 -6.21 14.80
C CYS A 14 50.28 -7.63 14.43
N LEU A 15 49.17 -7.75 13.70
CA LEU A 15 49.05 -8.77 12.67
C LEU A 15 48.34 -8.18 11.44
N LEU A 16 49.06 -8.06 10.33
CA LEU A 16 48.44 -7.86 9.02
C LEU A 16 47.80 -9.18 8.59
N GLY A 17 46.48 -9.19 8.47
CA GLY A 17 45.70 -10.28 7.88
C GLY A 17 44.84 -9.74 6.77
N GLY A 18 45.40 -9.63 5.56
CA GLY A 18 44.64 -9.18 4.40
C GLY A 18 43.64 -10.25 3.95
N ILE A 19 42.35 -9.94 4.03
CA ILE A 19 41.30 -10.66 3.30
C ILE A 19 40.73 -9.69 2.29
N SER A 20 41.32 -9.69 1.09
CA SER A 20 40.71 -9.10 -0.09
C SER A 20 39.54 -10.00 -0.51
N ALA A 21 38.37 -9.77 0.09
CA ALA A 21 37.13 -10.32 -0.42
C ALA A 21 36.87 -9.69 -1.79
N PHE A 22 36.99 -10.50 -2.85
CA PHE A 22 36.47 -10.11 -4.15
C PHE A 22 34.96 -10.10 -4.04
N ALA A 23 34.38 -8.92 -3.84
CA ALA A 23 32.99 -8.68 -4.16
C ALA A 23 32.84 -8.89 -5.67
N LEU A 24 32.44 -10.11 -6.04
CA LEU A 24 31.77 -10.36 -7.31
C LEU A 24 30.40 -9.72 -7.19
N GLY A 25 30.36 -8.38 -7.23
CA GLY A 25 29.13 -7.66 -7.47
C GLY A 25 28.57 -8.17 -8.78
N CYS A 26 27.35 -8.68 -8.74
CA CYS A 26 26.56 -8.89 -9.95
C CYS A 26 26.41 -7.52 -10.59
N VAL A 27 27.28 -7.22 -11.56
CA VAL A 27 26.98 -6.19 -12.56
C VAL A 27 25.80 -6.76 -13.33
N ILE A 28 24.60 -6.40 -12.87
CA ILE A 28 23.41 -6.50 -13.70
C ILE A 28 23.67 -5.51 -14.83
N THR A 29 24.16 -6.04 -15.94
CA THR A 29 23.98 -5.38 -17.23
C THR A 29 22.48 -5.38 -17.47
N VAL A 30 21.82 -4.32 -17.00
CA VAL A 30 20.56 -3.87 -17.58
C VAL A 30 20.88 -3.77 -19.07
N GLY A 31 20.32 -4.69 -19.85
CA GLY A 31 20.46 -4.60 -21.30
C GLY A 31 19.89 -3.26 -21.72
N GLU A 32 20.57 -2.55 -22.62
CA GLU A 32 19.95 -1.43 -23.32
C GLU A 32 18.64 -1.95 -23.94
N SER A 33 17.50 -1.66 -23.30
CA SER A 33 16.20 -1.78 -23.94
C SER A 33 16.20 -0.71 -25.02
N THR A 34 16.55 -1.10 -26.24
CA THR A 34 16.72 -0.17 -27.36
C THR A 34 15.40 0.35 -27.91
N ASP A 35 14.27 -0.03 -27.31
CA ASP A 35 12.96 0.55 -27.55
C ASP A 35 12.70 1.69 -26.56
N ALA A 36 13.52 2.74 -26.68
CA ALA A 36 13.30 4.03 -26.03
C ALA A 36 12.22 4.83 -26.77
N GLY A 37 11.02 4.26 -26.85
CA GLY A 37 9.78 4.97 -27.09
C GLY A 37 9.02 5.01 -25.76
N THR A 38 8.77 6.22 -25.25
CA THR A 38 7.95 6.46 -24.06
C THR A 38 6.47 6.38 -24.44
N GLU A 39 6.08 5.22 -24.96
CA GLU A 39 4.69 4.83 -25.17
C GLU A 39 4.38 3.88 -24.00
N GLU A 40 3.66 4.41 -22.99
CA GLU A 40 3.02 3.57 -21.97
C GLU A 40 2.15 2.51 -22.66
N LYS A 41 1.96 1.37 -22.01
CA LYS A 41 1.20 0.25 -22.55
C LYS A 41 0.16 -0.23 -21.57
N CYS A 42 -0.93 -0.75 -22.14
CA CYS A 42 -1.89 -1.56 -21.41
C CYS A 42 -1.20 -2.63 -20.54
N GLY A 43 -1.46 -2.63 -19.24
CA GLY A 43 -0.83 -3.57 -18.31
C GLY A 43 0.58 -3.19 -17.84
N ASP A 44 1.09 -2.00 -18.18
CA ASP A 44 2.27 -1.45 -17.49
C ASP A 44 1.91 -1.13 -16.03
N LEU A 45 2.87 -1.40 -15.13
CA LEU A 45 2.75 -1.09 -13.71
C LEU A 45 2.46 0.41 -13.53
N LEU A 46 1.55 0.75 -12.61
CA LEU A 46 0.99 2.08 -12.32
C LEU A 46 -0.14 2.58 -13.25
N THR A 47 -0.41 1.95 -14.40
CA THR A 47 -1.49 2.42 -15.31
C THR A 47 -2.91 2.07 -14.86
N HIS A 48 -3.08 1.16 -13.87
CA HIS A 48 -4.38 0.57 -13.48
C HIS A 48 -5.21 0.00 -14.65
N SER A 49 -4.51 -0.43 -15.70
CA SER A 49 -5.09 -1.01 -16.91
C SER A 49 -4.64 -2.46 -17.09
N PHE A 50 -5.47 -3.28 -17.75
CA PHE A 50 -5.14 -4.67 -18.09
C PHE A 50 -5.68 -5.07 -19.46
N GLU A 51 -4.97 -5.96 -20.16
CA GLU A 51 -5.40 -6.50 -21.46
C GLU A 51 -6.22 -7.78 -21.27
N ASP A 52 -7.47 -7.80 -21.74
CA ASP A 52 -8.23 -9.03 -21.98
C ASP A 52 -8.65 -9.13 -23.45
N ALA A 53 -8.48 -10.32 -24.03
CA ALA A 53 -8.81 -10.64 -25.42
C ALA A 53 -8.26 -9.67 -26.50
N GLY A 54 -7.17 -8.93 -26.23
CA GLY A 54 -6.61 -7.92 -27.14
C GLY A 54 -7.28 -6.55 -27.05
N VAL A 55 -8.01 -6.28 -25.97
CA VAL A 55 -8.64 -5.00 -25.63
C VAL A 55 -8.14 -4.60 -24.25
N CYS A 56 -7.79 -3.31 -24.09
CA CYS A 56 -7.41 -2.78 -22.79
C CYS A 56 -8.65 -2.35 -21.99
N TYR A 57 -8.61 -2.57 -20.68
CA TYR A 57 -9.66 -2.22 -19.73
C TYR A 57 -9.04 -1.62 -18.46
N CYS A 58 -9.72 -0.65 -17.85
CA CYS A 58 -9.39 -0.23 -16.49
C CYS A 58 -9.82 -1.28 -15.46
N GLU A 59 -9.06 -1.37 -14.37
CA GLU A 59 -9.41 -2.12 -13.17
C GLU A 59 -10.72 -1.61 -12.55
N VAL A 60 -11.40 -2.46 -11.76
CA VAL A 60 -12.64 -2.08 -11.08
C VAL A 60 -12.35 -0.93 -10.10
N GLY A 61 -13.14 0.13 -10.17
CA GLY A 61 -12.92 1.36 -9.40
C GLY A 61 -12.06 2.41 -10.11
N TYR A 62 -11.65 2.15 -11.36
CA TYR A 62 -10.93 3.09 -12.21
C TYR A 62 -11.65 3.28 -13.55
N ASP A 63 -11.47 4.44 -14.18
CA ASP A 63 -11.88 4.75 -15.55
C ASP A 63 -10.79 5.61 -16.21
N TRP A 64 -10.78 5.67 -17.54
CA TRP A 64 -9.69 6.27 -18.29
C TRP A 64 -9.44 7.74 -17.93
N CYS A 65 -8.19 8.10 -17.65
CA CYS A 65 -7.79 9.48 -17.33
C CYS A 65 -8.06 10.42 -18.51
N ASN A 66 -7.66 10.02 -19.73
CA ASN A 66 -7.92 10.77 -20.96
C ASN A 66 -8.68 9.91 -21.99
N PRO A 67 -10.02 9.77 -21.87
CA PRO A 67 -10.83 8.86 -22.70
C PRO A 67 -10.90 9.23 -24.21
N ASN A 68 -10.22 10.31 -24.60
CA ASN A 68 -10.15 10.81 -25.97
C ASN A 68 -8.77 10.56 -26.62
N ASP A 69 -7.76 10.10 -25.87
CA ASP A 69 -6.42 9.82 -26.38
C ASP A 69 -6.21 8.31 -26.51
N PRO A 70 -6.27 7.72 -27.72
CA PRO A 70 -6.25 6.27 -27.89
C PRO A 70 -4.90 5.61 -27.55
N ASP A 71 -3.85 6.41 -27.35
CA ASP A 71 -2.50 5.96 -27.02
C ASP A 71 -2.17 6.19 -25.52
N ASP A 72 -3.10 6.75 -24.73
CA ASP A 72 -3.05 6.87 -23.27
C ASP A 72 -3.71 5.63 -22.64
N TYR A 73 -2.99 4.96 -21.74
CA TYR A 73 -3.44 3.77 -21.03
C TYR A 73 -3.68 3.99 -19.53
N ASP A 74 -3.57 5.21 -19.02
CA ASP A 74 -3.75 5.52 -17.61
C ASP A 74 -5.24 5.50 -17.21
N CYS A 75 -5.51 4.78 -16.14
CA CYS A 75 -6.81 4.66 -15.52
C CYS A 75 -6.80 5.39 -14.16
N CYS A 76 -7.68 6.38 -14.04
CA CYS A 76 -7.86 7.25 -12.88
C CYS A 76 -8.94 6.67 -11.96
N LYS A 77 -8.71 6.71 -10.64
CA LYS A 77 -9.67 6.23 -9.65
C LYS A 77 -10.98 7.03 -9.74
N VAL A 78 -12.11 6.35 -9.88
CA VAL A 78 -13.43 6.98 -9.90
C VAL A 78 -14.09 6.98 -8.53
N SER A 79 -14.91 7.99 -8.26
CA SER A 79 -15.67 8.04 -7.02
C SER A 79 -16.71 6.89 -6.97
N PRO A 80 -16.75 6.13 -5.88
CA PRO A 80 -17.77 5.09 -5.67
C PRO A 80 -19.16 5.69 -5.49
N LYS A 81 -20.19 4.87 -5.69
CA LYS A 81 -21.57 5.17 -5.26
C LYS A 81 -21.94 4.28 -4.06
N LEU A 82 -22.99 4.66 -3.33
CA LEU A 82 -23.48 3.86 -2.20
C LEU A 82 -23.98 2.48 -2.70
N PRO A 83 -23.98 1.43 -1.86
CA PRO A 83 -24.41 0.10 -2.30
C PRO A 83 -25.94 0.00 -2.52
N ASP A 84 -26.72 0.94 -1.96
CA ASP A 84 -28.20 0.98 -2.09
C ASP A 84 -28.60 1.54 -3.47
N GLY A 85 -28.78 0.63 -4.43
CA GLY A 85 -28.97 0.94 -5.86
C GLY A 85 -28.01 0.20 -6.79
N CYS A 86 -27.03 -0.53 -6.24
CA CYS A 86 -26.04 -1.32 -6.97
C CYS A 86 -26.58 -2.67 -7.49
N ASP A 87 -27.85 -2.74 -7.90
CA ASP A 87 -28.51 -3.93 -8.46
C ASP A 87 -28.78 -3.82 -9.98
N GLN A 88 -28.24 -2.77 -10.61
CA GLN A 88 -28.33 -2.53 -12.05
C GLN A 88 -27.31 -3.38 -12.84
N ALA A 89 -27.35 -3.26 -14.18
CA ALA A 89 -26.54 -4.08 -15.06
C ALA A 89 -25.13 -3.51 -15.24
N ASN A 90 -24.13 -4.39 -15.16
CA ASN A 90 -22.71 -4.09 -15.22
C ASN A 90 -22.21 -3.23 -14.04
N ASN A 91 -22.82 -3.43 -12.87
CA ASN A 91 -22.38 -2.88 -11.59
C ASN A 91 -21.77 -4.00 -10.74
N VAL A 92 -20.79 -3.66 -9.91
CA VAL A 92 -20.18 -4.55 -8.93
C VAL A 92 -20.04 -3.85 -7.59
N VAL A 93 -20.33 -4.56 -6.50
CA VAL A 93 -20.05 -4.09 -5.14
C VAL A 93 -18.71 -4.65 -4.70
N VAL A 94 -17.78 -3.76 -4.34
CA VAL A 94 -16.47 -4.07 -3.75
C VAL A 94 -16.38 -3.28 -2.45
N ASP A 95 -16.01 -3.91 -1.35
CA ASP A 95 -15.81 -3.27 -0.03
C ASP A 95 -16.96 -2.37 0.44
N ASN A 96 -18.20 -2.81 0.18
CA ASN A 96 -19.46 -2.09 0.46
C ASN A 96 -19.66 -0.79 -0.35
N GLU A 97 -18.85 -0.58 -1.39
CA GLU A 97 -18.94 0.50 -2.36
C GLU A 97 -19.40 -0.03 -3.73
N CYS A 98 -20.16 0.78 -4.48
CA CYS A 98 -20.66 0.42 -5.81
C CYS A 98 -19.77 1.02 -6.90
N PHE A 99 -19.36 0.18 -7.84
CA PHE A 99 -18.58 0.53 -9.04
C PHE A 99 -19.24 -0.03 -10.30
N CYS A 100 -18.76 0.39 -11.47
CA CYS A 100 -19.02 -0.33 -12.71
C CYS A 100 -18.07 -1.53 -12.87
N GLU A 101 -18.54 -2.58 -13.55
CA GLU A 101 -17.69 -3.69 -13.98
C GLU A 101 -16.62 -3.21 -14.97
N ALA A 102 -15.49 -3.91 -15.04
CA ALA A 102 -14.39 -3.55 -15.95
C ALA A 102 -14.86 -3.41 -17.40
N GLY A 103 -14.45 -2.32 -18.06
CA GLY A 103 -14.91 -1.93 -19.40
C GLY A 103 -16.24 -1.16 -19.44
N TYR A 104 -16.77 -0.76 -18.28
CA TYR A 104 -17.90 0.16 -18.16
C TYR A 104 -17.54 1.36 -17.26
N THR A 105 -18.16 2.50 -17.54
CA THR A 105 -18.08 3.75 -16.79
C THR A 105 -19.48 4.23 -16.40
N TRP A 106 -19.60 5.15 -15.44
CA TRP A 106 -20.88 5.74 -15.10
C TRP A 106 -21.47 6.49 -16.31
N CYS A 107 -22.69 6.16 -16.73
CA CYS A 107 -23.40 6.92 -17.77
C CYS A 107 -23.60 8.39 -17.40
N ASN A 108 -23.61 8.67 -16.09
CA ASN A 108 -23.86 9.97 -15.50
C ASN A 108 -23.11 10.06 -14.15
N PRO A 109 -21.79 10.37 -14.16
CA PRO A 109 -20.98 10.41 -12.94
C PRO A 109 -21.47 11.49 -11.97
N ASP A 110 -21.92 12.63 -12.49
CA ASP A 110 -22.40 13.78 -11.70
C ASP A 110 -23.72 13.54 -10.95
N ASN A 111 -24.45 12.46 -11.27
CA ASN A 111 -25.71 12.11 -10.63
C ASN A 111 -25.54 10.94 -9.66
N ALA A 112 -25.52 11.23 -8.36
CA ALA A 112 -25.39 10.23 -7.30
C ALA A 112 -26.50 9.15 -7.31
N ASP A 113 -27.70 9.46 -7.79
CA ASP A 113 -28.83 8.53 -7.88
C ASP A 113 -28.82 7.67 -9.17
N ASP A 114 -27.91 7.93 -10.11
CA ASP A 114 -27.85 7.25 -11.42
C ASP A 114 -26.80 6.13 -11.44
N TYR A 115 -27.22 4.93 -11.04
CA TYR A 115 -26.37 3.73 -11.02
C TYR A 115 -26.14 3.10 -12.40
N SER A 116 -26.55 3.73 -13.50
CA SER A 116 -26.39 3.12 -14.82
C SER A 116 -24.94 3.15 -15.31
N CYS A 117 -24.43 1.98 -15.70
CA CYS A 117 -23.10 1.79 -16.27
C CYS A 117 -23.17 1.67 -17.80
N CYS A 118 -22.41 2.52 -18.49
CA CYS A 118 -22.29 2.63 -19.94
C CYS A 118 -20.97 2.02 -20.38
N LYS A 119 -20.94 1.34 -21.54
CA LYS A 119 -19.70 0.73 -22.04
C LYS A 119 -18.66 1.84 -22.33
N SER A 120 -17.46 1.69 -21.80
CA SER A 120 -16.36 2.64 -22.07
C SER A 120 -15.95 2.55 -23.55
N ASN A 121 -15.70 3.70 -24.18
CA ASN A 121 -15.48 3.79 -25.63
C ASN A 121 -14.01 3.61 -26.06
N GLN A 122 -13.08 3.50 -25.12
CA GLN A 122 -11.67 3.16 -25.37
C GLN A 122 -11.49 1.63 -25.39
N GLY A 123 -10.49 1.16 -26.13
CA GLY A 123 -10.22 -0.27 -26.35
C GLY A 123 -10.89 -0.87 -27.60
N GLU A 124 -12.06 -0.38 -28.03
CA GLU A 124 -12.59 -0.72 -29.37
C GLU A 124 -11.96 0.20 -30.44
N GLY A 125 -10.98 -0.34 -31.18
CA GLY A 125 -10.24 0.38 -32.22
C GLY A 125 -11.13 1.25 -33.13
N SER A 126 -10.97 2.57 -32.99
CA SER A 126 -11.97 3.55 -33.41
C SER A 126 -12.30 3.49 -34.91
N THR A 127 -13.56 3.18 -35.21
CA THR A 127 -14.18 3.48 -36.53
C THR A 127 -15.45 4.34 -36.41
N GLY A 128 -15.41 5.30 -35.48
CA GLY A 128 -15.90 6.67 -35.69
C GLY A 128 -17.38 7.02 -35.52
N THR A 129 -17.58 8.32 -35.22
CA THR A 129 -18.76 9.20 -35.47
C THR A 129 -19.62 9.64 -34.27
N ASP A 130 -19.08 10.62 -33.53
CA ASP A 130 -19.65 11.99 -33.35
C ASP A 130 -20.86 12.29 -32.41
N ALA A 131 -20.79 13.52 -31.85
CA ALA A 131 -21.82 14.39 -31.26
C ALA A 131 -22.41 14.14 -29.85
N GLY A 132 -22.24 15.10 -28.93
CA GLY A 132 -23.03 15.10 -27.67
C GLY A 132 -22.87 16.17 -26.57
N THR A 133 -22.60 17.45 -26.85
CA THR A 133 -22.92 18.65 -26.00
C THR A 133 -23.07 18.52 -24.45
N GLY A 134 -22.15 19.12 -23.68
CA GLY A 134 -22.30 19.30 -22.22
C GLY A 134 -23.12 20.53 -21.77
N THR A 135 -23.17 20.81 -20.46
CA THR A 135 -23.67 22.07 -19.85
C THR A 135 -23.12 22.25 -18.43
N GLU A 136 -22.53 23.41 -18.13
CA GLU A 136 -22.05 23.81 -16.80
C GLU A 136 -23.22 24.22 -15.86
N SER A 137 -23.08 24.06 -14.53
CA SER A 137 -23.78 24.88 -13.51
C SER A 137 -23.21 24.73 -12.09
N ASP A 138 -22.88 25.87 -11.47
CA ASP A 138 -22.58 26.00 -10.03
C ASP A 138 -23.76 25.60 -9.12
N SER A 139 -23.49 25.09 -7.90
CA SER A 139 -23.88 25.76 -6.62
C SER A 139 -23.68 24.95 -5.31
N SER A 140 -22.85 25.49 -4.43
CA SER A 140 -23.00 25.61 -2.95
C SER A 140 -23.57 24.47 -2.06
N SER A 141 -22.66 23.91 -1.24
CA SER A 141 -22.71 23.84 0.23
C SER A 141 -23.97 23.40 1.02
N GLY A 142 -23.76 22.34 1.83
CA GLY A 142 -24.43 22.08 3.12
C GLY A 142 -25.15 20.72 3.18
N GLY A 143 -24.96 19.85 4.18
CA GLY A 143 -24.00 19.86 5.30
C GLY A 143 -24.50 19.01 6.50
N THR A 144 -23.59 18.29 7.18
CA THR A 144 -23.70 17.67 8.54
C THR A 144 -24.84 16.63 8.73
N THR A 145 -24.67 15.44 9.34
CA THR A 145 -24.11 15.09 10.66
C THR A 145 -24.07 13.54 10.84
N ASP A 146 -23.11 13.03 11.63
CA ASP A 146 -23.18 11.92 12.61
C ASP A 146 -23.75 10.51 12.22
N ALA A 147 -23.40 9.35 12.80
CA ALA A 147 -22.27 8.80 13.60
C ALA A 147 -22.63 7.27 13.81
N GLU A 148 -21.92 6.34 14.47
CA GLU A 148 -20.73 6.33 15.35
C GLU A 148 -20.23 4.84 15.46
N THR A 149 -19.05 4.42 14.98
CA THR A 149 -18.44 3.11 15.39
C THR A 149 -16.90 3.06 15.39
N GLY A 150 -16.28 3.87 16.25
CA GLY A 150 -15.03 3.45 16.92
C GLY A 150 -13.72 3.44 16.12
N ASP A 151 -13.67 3.96 14.89
CA ASP A 151 -12.39 4.18 14.20
C ASP A 151 -11.47 5.16 14.94
N LEU A 152 -10.17 5.00 14.71
CA LEU A 152 -9.14 5.94 15.18
C LEU A 152 -9.46 7.32 14.58
N MET A 153 -9.69 8.32 15.43
CA MET A 153 -10.21 9.63 14.98
C MET A 153 -9.15 10.48 14.30
N CYS A 154 -8.84 10.14 13.06
CA CYS A 154 -7.90 10.82 12.20
C CYS A 154 -8.45 12.12 11.59
N ASP A 155 -9.77 12.33 11.63
CA ASP A 155 -10.54 13.54 11.22
C ASP A 155 -9.94 14.90 11.65
N SER A 156 -9.05 14.93 12.65
CA SER A 156 -8.45 16.17 13.18
C SER A 156 -6.95 16.34 12.90
N GLU A 157 -6.30 15.38 12.23
CA GLU A 157 -4.84 15.32 12.05
C GLU A 157 -4.39 15.42 10.58
N TYR A 158 -5.34 15.67 9.66
CA TYR A 158 -5.09 16.00 8.26
C TYR A 158 -5.05 17.52 8.02
N GLU A 159 -3.92 18.03 7.55
CA GLU A 159 -3.82 19.37 6.96
C GLU A 159 -3.78 19.26 5.42
N ALA A 160 -4.67 20.00 4.74
CA ALA A 160 -4.64 20.07 3.28
C ALA A 160 -3.38 20.83 2.82
N PRO A 161 -2.77 20.46 1.67
CA PRO A 161 -1.61 21.16 1.13
C PRO A 161 -1.90 22.66 0.92
N PRO A 162 -0.92 23.56 1.15
CA PRO A 162 -1.07 24.98 0.82
C PRO A 162 -1.44 25.19 -0.65
N ASP A 163 -2.15 26.27 -0.99
CA ASP A 163 -2.62 26.57 -2.37
C ASP A 163 -1.53 26.52 -3.47
N SER A 164 -0.24 26.59 -3.11
CA SER A 164 0.92 26.57 -4.01
C SER A 164 2.20 26.15 -3.27
N CYS A 165 3.25 25.82 -4.01
CA CYS A 165 4.57 25.45 -3.49
C CYS A 165 5.73 26.14 -4.24
N ASP A 166 6.90 26.26 -3.61
CA ASP A 166 8.16 26.61 -4.29
C ASP A 166 8.91 25.33 -4.71
N PRO A 167 8.99 24.99 -6.01
CA PRO A 167 9.68 23.78 -6.49
C PRO A 167 11.20 23.77 -6.25
N ASN A 168 11.77 24.85 -5.69
CA ASN A 168 13.18 24.92 -5.29
C ASN A 168 13.41 24.61 -3.80
N SER A 169 12.38 24.56 -2.96
CA SER A 169 12.50 24.34 -1.50
C SER A 169 11.44 23.46 -0.88
N GLU A 170 10.26 23.36 -1.48
CA GLU A 170 9.11 22.56 -1.01
C GLU A 170 8.90 21.46 -2.05
N LEU A 171 9.63 20.35 -1.94
CA LEU A 171 9.62 19.30 -2.98
C LEU A 171 8.44 18.34 -2.85
N ALA A 172 7.96 18.13 -1.63
CA ALA A 172 6.88 17.22 -1.31
C ALA A 172 6.08 17.71 -0.09
N TYR A 173 4.84 17.24 0.03
CA TYR A 173 3.93 17.49 1.14
C TYR A 173 3.23 16.19 1.53
N CYS A 174 2.85 16.08 2.80
CA CYS A 174 2.05 14.98 3.32
C CYS A 174 0.93 15.55 4.19
N THR A 175 -0.30 15.06 4.03
CA THR A 175 -1.45 15.59 4.81
C THR A 175 -1.39 15.24 6.30
N THR A 176 -0.67 14.19 6.68
CA THR A 176 -0.74 13.60 8.03
C THR A 176 0.46 13.96 8.91
N LEU A 177 0.19 14.29 10.17
CA LEU A 177 1.21 14.64 11.19
C LEU A 177 1.57 13.50 12.16
N THR A 178 1.05 12.29 11.94
CA THR A 178 1.06 11.18 12.92
C THR A 178 1.06 9.81 12.24
N GLU A 179 1.87 8.87 12.74
CA GLU A 179 1.88 7.48 12.25
C GLU A 179 0.53 6.77 12.44
N MET A 180 -0.30 7.21 13.40
CA MET A 180 -1.61 6.59 13.68
C MET A 180 -2.58 6.68 12.50
N CYS A 181 -2.42 7.69 11.64
CA CYS A 181 -3.36 8.06 10.58
C CYS A 181 -2.76 7.92 9.17
N VAL A 182 -1.65 7.19 9.03
CA VAL A 182 -0.95 7.10 7.75
C VAL A 182 -1.78 6.43 6.64
N GLY A 183 -2.67 5.49 6.99
CA GLY A 183 -3.48 4.73 6.02
C GLY A 183 -4.49 5.55 5.20
N GLU A 184 -4.79 6.79 5.59
CA GLU A 184 -5.60 7.74 4.82
C GLU A 184 -4.81 9.03 4.49
N SER A 185 -3.49 9.00 4.68
CA SER A 185 -2.61 10.11 4.30
C SER A 185 -2.49 10.23 2.77
N GLU A 186 -2.36 11.45 2.30
CA GLU A 186 -2.12 11.76 0.89
C GLU A 186 -0.73 12.37 0.73
N TYR A 187 0.03 11.82 -0.23
CA TYR A 187 1.35 12.30 -0.60
C TYR A 187 1.27 13.18 -1.86
N PHE A 188 1.95 14.32 -1.82
CA PHE A 188 2.00 15.27 -2.93
C PHE A 188 3.45 15.63 -3.26
N THR A 189 3.74 15.87 -4.53
CA THR A 189 5.00 16.50 -4.97
C THR A 189 4.73 17.87 -5.59
N CYS A 190 5.73 18.75 -5.53
CA CYS A 190 5.62 20.08 -6.12
C CYS A 190 6.03 20.07 -7.60
N ASP A 191 5.09 20.42 -8.48
CA ASP A 191 5.34 20.53 -9.91
C ASP A 191 6.20 21.77 -10.25
N THR A 192 6.77 21.80 -11.45
CA THR A 192 7.62 22.93 -11.88
C THR A 192 6.90 24.27 -12.02
N ASN A 193 5.56 24.29 -11.94
CA ASN A 193 4.74 25.49 -11.97
C ASN A 193 4.41 26.02 -10.56
N GLY A 194 4.75 25.28 -9.50
CA GLY A 194 4.44 25.62 -8.11
C GLY A 194 3.07 25.13 -7.64
N SER A 195 2.59 24.01 -8.20
CA SER A 195 1.34 23.35 -7.83
C SER A 195 1.64 22.02 -7.16
N TRP A 196 0.90 21.66 -6.10
CA TRP A 196 0.92 20.31 -5.57
C TRP A 196 0.19 19.37 -6.51
N VAL A 197 0.82 18.25 -6.85
CA VAL A 197 0.22 17.14 -7.59
C VAL A 197 0.27 15.88 -6.72
N PRO A 198 -0.82 15.08 -6.65
CA PRO A 198 -0.79 13.80 -5.97
C PRO A 198 0.34 12.92 -6.53
N ALA A 199 1.00 12.18 -5.64
CA ALA A 199 2.11 11.31 -5.98
C ALA A 199 1.97 9.97 -5.26
N ASP A 200 2.46 8.91 -5.90
CA ASP A 200 2.54 7.59 -5.30
C ASP A 200 3.80 7.47 -4.43
N GLY A 201 3.65 6.87 -3.25
CA GLY A 201 4.74 6.56 -2.32
C GLY A 201 5.34 5.17 -2.50
N ASP A 202 4.65 4.25 -3.19
CA ASP A 202 5.12 2.88 -3.42
C ASP A 202 6.51 2.83 -4.11
N PRO A 203 6.85 3.67 -5.11
CA PRO A 203 8.18 3.67 -5.72
C PRO A 203 9.32 4.03 -4.76
N ASP A 204 9.07 4.90 -3.77
CA ASP A 204 10.07 5.27 -2.75
C ASP A 204 10.31 4.09 -1.78
N CYS A 205 9.25 3.37 -1.41
CA CYS A 205 9.32 2.16 -0.58
C CYS A 205 10.00 0.99 -1.30
N GLN A 206 9.64 0.75 -2.56
CA GLN A 206 10.26 -0.28 -3.41
C GLN A 206 11.75 -0.01 -3.68
N PHE A 207 12.16 1.27 -3.69
CA PHE A 207 13.58 1.62 -3.80
C PHE A 207 14.42 1.21 -2.58
N ILE A 208 13.82 1.20 -1.37
CA ILE A 208 14.51 0.78 -0.14
C ILE A 208 14.36 -0.72 0.18
N GLY A 209 13.47 -1.43 -0.53
CA GLY A 209 13.29 -2.88 -0.43
C GLY A 209 12.02 -3.32 0.30
N ASP A 210 11.07 -2.41 0.48
CA ASP A 210 9.70 -2.69 0.92
C ASP A 210 8.78 -2.93 -0.29
N ASP A 211 7.64 -3.59 -0.07
CA ASP A 211 6.75 -3.98 -1.18
C ASP A 211 5.80 -2.84 -1.58
N PHE A 212 5.34 -2.05 -0.60
CA PHE A 212 4.36 -0.97 -0.79
C PHE A 212 4.51 0.14 0.27
N SER A 213 3.80 1.25 0.09
CA SER A 213 3.63 2.34 1.08
C SER A 213 2.26 2.26 1.76
N TYR A 214 2.19 2.43 3.08
CA TYR A 214 0.92 2.73 3.77
C TYR A 214 0.49 4.18 3.54
N GLY A 215 1.43 5.04 3.15
CA GLY A 215 1.28 6.49 3.07
C GLY A 215 2.49 7.20 3.68
N CYS A 216 2.31 8.45 4.09
CA CYS A 216 3.36 9.33 4.57
C CYS A 216 3.05 9.97 5.95
N VAL A 217 4.08 10.50 6.61
CA VAL A 217 3.98 11.34 7.81
C VAL A 217 4.88 12.57 7.68
N TRP A 218 4.36 13.76 7.97
CA TRP A 218 5.13 15.00 8.09
C TRP A 218 5.61 15.20 9.54
N ASN A 219 6.89 14.94 9.80
CA ASN A 219 7.52 15.03 11.11
C ASN A 219 8.05 16.44 11.45
N GLY A 220 7.50 17.50 10.84
CA GLY A 220 7.85 18.90 11.10
C GLY A 220 9.01 19.45 10.27
N ASP A 221 10.02 18.62 9.98
CA ASP A 221 11.22 18.96 9.18
C ASP A 221 11.41 18.06 7.94
N VAL A 222 10.79 16.87 7.92
CA VAL A 222 10.93 15.85 6.86
C VAL A 222 9.62 15.09 6.67
N ILE A 223 9.43 14.59 5.44
CA ILE A 223 8.42 13.56 5.14
C ILE A 223 9.06 12.20 5.29
N GLU A 224 8.37 11.31 5.97
CA GLU A 224 8.72 9.91 6.14
C GLU A 224 7.63 9.08 5.43
N GLN A 225 8.02 8.30 4.42
CA GLN A 225 7.14 7.28 3.85
C GLN A 225 7.08 6.14 4.86
N VAL A 226 5.88 5.69 5.22
CA VAL A 226 5.71 4.53 6.09
C VAL A 226 5.51 3.34 5.17
N CYS A 227 6.54 2.52 5.04
CA CYS A 227 6.60 1.41 4.09
C CYS A 227 6.21 0.08 4.73
N GLY A 228 5.65 -0.82 3.92
CA GLY A 228 5.12 -2.12 4.32
C GLY A 228 5.69 -3.28 3.49
N GLN A 229 5.73 -4.44 4.13
CA GLN A 229 6.10 -5.72 3.50
C GLN A 229 4.84 -6.56 3.29
N GLY A 230 4.81 -7.39 2.24
CA GLY A 230 3.69 -8.26 1.91
C GLY A 230 2.74 -7.72 0.84
N PRO A 231 1.50 -8.23 0.76
CA PRO A 231 0.63 -8.04 -0.40
C PRO A 231 0.13 -6.62 -0.66
N GLY A 232 0.08 -5.75 0.36
CA GLY A 232 -0.43 -4.38 0.24
C GLY A 232 -1.94 -4.26 -0.08
N THR A 233 -2.64 -5.38 -0.26
CA THR A 233 -4.06 -5.44 -0.62
C THR A 233 -4.94 -4.84 0.47
N PRO A 234 -6.05 -4.16 0.13
CA PRO A 234 -6.98 -3.62 1.12
C PRO A 234 -7.47 -4.66 2.13
N CYS A 235 -7.64 -4.24 3.38
CA CYS A 235 -8.18 -5.04 4.48
C CYS A 235 -8.86 -4.16 5.54
N SER A 236 -9.62 -4.80 6.44
CA SER A 236 -10.19 -4.19 7.63
C SER A 236 -9.48 -4.65 8.90
N ASN A 237 -9.42 -3.80 9.93
CA ASN A 237 -8.94 -4.17 11.28
C ASN A 237 -9.76 -5.29 11.95
N ASN A 238 -10.88 -5.73 11.36
CA ASN A 238 -11.68 -6.86 11.80
C ASN A 238 -11.37 -8.17 11.05
N ASP A 239 -10.53 -8.12 10.01
CA ASP A 239 -10.10 -9.31 9.28
C ASP A 239 -9.15 -10.12 10.17
N PRO A 240 -9.31 -11.46 10.24
CA PRO A 240 -8.48 -12.28 11.11
C PRO A 240 -7.06 -12.40 10.55
N ASP A 241 -6.08 -12.12 11.41
CA ASP A 241 -4.68 -12.46 11.18
C ASP A 241 -4.55 -13.93 10.75
N SER A 242 -3.55 -14.23 9.91
CA SER A 242 -3.37 -15.57 9.37
C SER A 242 -1.91 -15.89 9.08
N CYS A 243 -1.50 -17.13 9.34
CA CYS A 243 -0.19 -17.61 8.92
C CYS A 243 -0.23 -18.01 7.44
N VAL A 244 0.63 -17.40 6.63
CA VAL A 244 0.84 -17.81 5.23
C VAL A 244 1.66 -19.10 5.21
N ASP A 245 2.69 -19.17 6.04
CA ASP A 245 3.44 -20.39 6.32
C ASP A 245 3.92 -20.46 7.79
N THR A 246 5.00 -21.18 8.09
CA THR A 246 5.52 -21.30 9.46
C THR A 246 6.32 -20.09 9.95
N ASP A 247 6.70 -19.17 9.07
CA ASP A 247 7.43 -17.95 9.41
C ASP A 247 6.57 -16.69 9.18
N GLU A 248 5.79 -16.64 8.11
CA GLU A 248 5.08 -15.42 7.71
C GLU A 248 3.68 -15.29 8.34
N LEU A 249 3.47 -14.22 9.10
CA LEU A 249 2.18 -13.77 9.62
C LEU A 249 1.64 -12.62 8.75
N ASN A 250 0.44 -12.79 8.21
CA ASN A 250 -0.34 -11.72 7.60
C ASN A 250 -1.34 -11.13 8.60
N TYR A 251 -1.36 -9.80 8.71
CA TYR A 251 -2.29 -9.04 9.55
C TYR A 251 -2.68 -7.72 8.86
N CYS A 252 -3.80 -7.12 9.27
CA CYS A 252 -4.21 -5.83 8.73
C CYS A 252 -3.53 -4.68 9.47
N LEU A 253 -2.89 -3.75 8.74
CA LEU A 253 -2.27 -2.56 9.29
C LEU A 253 -2.51 -1.37 8.36
N HIS A 254 -3.03 -0.26 8.90
CA HIS A 254 -3.36 0.95 8.12
C HIS A 254 -4.18 0.64 6.84
N SER A 255 -5.17 -0.25 6.98
CA SER A 255 -6.05 -0.74 5.90
C SER A 255 -5.35 -1.50 4.77
N LYS A 256 -4.08 -1.90 4.92
CA LYS A 256 -3.33 -2.74 3.97
C LYS A 256 -2.82 -4.04 4.61
N LEU A 257 -2.94 -5.14 3.86
CA LEU A 257 -2.52 -6.46 4.31
C LEU A 257 -1.00 -6.55 4.35
N THR A 258 -0.48 -6.81 5.54
CA THR A 258 0.93 -6.72 5.89
C THR A 258 1.47 -8.09 6.24
N ALA A 259 2.60 -8.46 5.65
CA ALA A 259 3.36 -9.65 6.01
C ALA A 259 4.48 -9.31 7.00
N VAL A 260 4.70 -10.14 8.02
CA VAL A 260 5.87 -10.08 8.89
C VAL A 260 6.50 -11.46 9.06
N SER A 261 7.82 -11.55 8.85
CA SER A 261 8.62 -12.72 9.21
C SER A 261 8.74 -12.80 10.72
N CYS A 262 8.10 -13.80 11.32
CA CYS A 262 8.13 -14.04 12.75
C CYS A 262 9.55 -14.35 13.25
N LEU A 263 10.38 -15.05 12.48
CA LEU A 263 11.80 -15.23 12.79
C LEU A 263 12.50 -13.89 12.91
N THR A 264 12.32 -12.98 11.95
CA THR A 264 12.95 -11.65 11.96
C THR A 264 12.43 -10.80 13.13
N LEU A 265 11.11 -10.76 13.32
CA LEU A 265 10.47 -10.05 14.43
C LEU A 265 10.95 -10.55 15.80
N CYS A 266 11.03 -11.87 15.99
CA CYS A 266 11.45 -12.45 17.27
C CYS A 266 12.96 -12.36 17.52
N THR A 267 13.80 -12.54 16.49
CA THR A 267 15.27 -12.67 16.67
C THR A 267 16.05 -11.38 16.46
N GLU A 268 15.58 -10.45 15.62
CA GLU A 268 16.30 -9.22 15.28
C GLU A 268 15.63 -7.96 15.85
N THR A 269 14.32 -7.79 15.63
CA THR A 269 13.55 -6.63 16.13
C THR A 269 13.28 -6.74 17.64
N GLY A 270 12.85 -7.93 18.07
CA GLY A 270 12.40 -8.24 19.42
C GLY A 270 10.96 -7.77 19.71
N VAL A 271 10.27 -8.51 20.58
CA VAL A 271 8.94 -8.15 21.09
C VAL A 271 9.10 -7.50 22.46
N GLU A 272 8.49 -6.33 22.66
CA GLU A 272 8.68 -5.47 23.86
C GLU A 272 10.17 -5.15 24.18
N GLY A 273 11.05 -5.19 23.16
CA GLY A 273 12.50 -5.00 23.31
C GLY A 273 13.27 -6.23 23.80
N VAL A 274 12.65 -7.42 23.75
CA VAL A 274 13.28 -8.72 24.02
C VAL A 274 13.42 -9.51 22.73
N THR A 275 14.66 -9.87 22.38
CA THR A 275 14.97 -10.80 21.28
C THR A 275 15.04 -12.24 21.79
N TYR A 276 14.62 -13.17 20.96
CA TYR A 276 14.52 -14.60 21.22
C TYR A 276 15.42 -15.40 20.26
N ASP A 277 15.61 -16.70 20.49
CA ASP A 277 16.40 -17.57 19.59
C ASP A 277 15.61 -18.01 18.34
N PHE A 278 14.28 -18.06 18.42
CA PHE A 278 13.37 -18.50 17.36
C PHE A 278 12.11 -17.64 17.30
N GLY A 279 11.53 -17.56 16.10
CA GLY A 279 10.16 -17.12 15.85
C GLY A 279 9.48 -18.05 14.85
N SER A 280 8.17 -18.22 15.01
CA SER A 280 7.32 -18.93 14.03
C SER A 280 5.89 -18.41 14.10
N CYS A 281 5.21 -18.32 12.97
CA CYS A 281 3.78 -18.01 12.96
C CYS A 281 2.97 -19.20 13.50
N GLY A 282 2.02 -18.95 14.40
CA GLY A 282 1.12 -19.99 14.91
C GLY A 282 -0.08 -19.45 15.69
N GLU A 283 -1.03 -20.34 15.96
CA GLU A 283 -2.23 -20.02 16.74
C GLU A 283 -1.96 -20.16 18.25
N GLN A 284 -2.30 -19.14 19.03
CA GLN A 284 -2.29 -19.18 20.49
C GLN A 284 -3.52 -18.45 21.04
N GLU A 285 -4.30 -19.16 21.88
CA GLU A 285 -5.57 -18.70 22.47
C GLU A 285 -6.68 -18.36 21.45
N GLY A 286 -6.57 -18.85 20.21
CA GLY A 286 -7.55 -18.65 19.13
C GLY A 286 -7.17 -17.54 18.14
N GLU A 287 -5.99 -16.94 18.31
CA GLU A 287 -5.45 -15.85 17.48
C GLU A 287 -4.13 -16.29 16.85
N PHE A 288 -3.93 -15.99 15.57
CA PHE A 288 -2.64 -16.17 14.91
C PHE A 288 -1.69 -15.04 15.31
N LYS A 289 -0.45 -15.39 15.67
CA LYS A 289 0.59 -14.42 16.06
C LYS A 289 1.99 -15.01 15.87
N CYS A 290 3.00 -14.17 15.96
CA CYS A 290 4.39 -14.63 16.04
C CYS A 290 4.70 -15.20 17.42
N LEU A 291 4.99 -16.50 17.46
CA LEU A 291 5.38 -17.23 18.66
C LEU A 291 6.90 -17.15 18.80
N CYS A 292 7.37 -16.27 19.68
CA CYS A 292 8.80 -16.08 19.97
C CYS A 292 9.27 -16.97 21.13
N CYS A 293 10.45 -17.59 21.00
CA CYS A 293 10.97 -18.54 21.99
C CYS A 293 12.50 -18.55 22.12
N ASP A 294 12.98 -18.75 23.34
CA ASP A 294 14.38 -19.12 23.60
C ASP A 294 14.60 -20.63 23.41
N PHE A 295 15.83 -21.04 23.07
CA PHE A 295 16.22 -22.44 22.90
C PHE A 295 16.01 -23.30 24.16
N ASP A 296 16.04 -22.66 25.33
CA ASP A 296 15.87 -23.31 26.63
C ASP A 296 14.39 -23.41 27.11
N ASP A 297 13.40 -22.88 26.35
CA ASP A 297 11.97 -23.04 26.71
C ASP A 297 11.37 -24.34 26.12
N PRO A 298 11.02 -25.34 26.96
CA PRO A 298 10.51 -26.63 26.48
C PRO A 298 9.06 -26.59 25.96
N ASN A 299 8.33 -25.47 26.11
CA ASN A 299 6.94 -25.34 25.66
C ASN A 299 6.82 -24.64 24.31
N CYS A 300 7.93 -24.24 23.68
CA CYS A 300 7.89 -23.58 22.38
C CYS A 300 7.25 -24.47 21.30
N GLY A 301 6.18 -23.97 20.66
CA GLY A 301 5.57 -24.58 19.48
C GLY A 301 4.83 -25.91 19.70
N THR A 302 4.55 -26.34 20.95
CA THR A 302 3.95 -27.67 21.22
C THR A 302 2.49 -27.70 21.69
N ASP A 303 1.88 -26.57 22.07
CA ASP A 303 0.44 -26.44 22.36
C ASP A 303 -0.06 -25.14 21.68
N SER A 304 -0.98 -25.12 20.72
CA SER A 304 -2.35 -25.64 20.86
C SER A 304 -3.03 -25.84 19.49
N GLY A 305 -3.26 -27.07 19.00
CA GLY A 305 -4.07 -27.23 17.78
C GLY A 305 -4.21 -28.62 17.13
N SER A 306 -3.26 -29.54 17.30
CA SER A 306 -3.30 -30.82 16.56
C SER A 306 -3.17 -32.06 17.46
N THR A 307 -4.32 -32.62 17.86
CA THR A 307 -4.50 -34.07 18.07
C THR A 307 -5.98 -34.51 18.10
N GLY A 308 -6.77 -34.05 17.11
CA GLY A 308 -8.10 -34.60 16.80
C GLY A 308 -8.08 -36.02 16.20
N GLY A 309 -7.17 -36.89 16.67
CA GLY A 309 -6.93 -38.23 16.13
C GLY A 309 -8.06 -39.19 16.49
N SER A 310 -9.08 -39.30 15.63
CA SER A 310 -10.22 -40.21 15.83
C SER A 310 -9.84 -41.68 15.63
N THR A 311 -9.23 -42.29 16.65
CA THR A 311 -9.13 -43.75 16.76
C THR A 311 -10.40 -44.32 17.36
N THR A 312 -11.37 -44.67 16.52
CA THR A 312 -12.50 -45.52 16.93
C THR A 312 -12.37 -46.89 16.27
N GLY A 313 -11.69 -47.81 16.95
CA GLY A 313 -11.72 -49.24 16.66
C GLY A 313 -12.58 -49.95 17.69
N GLY A 314 -13.68 -50.58 17.26
CA GLY A 314 -14.62 -51.35 18.08
C GLY A 314 -15.57 -52.15 17.20
#